data_AF-A0A9E5R4P6-F1
#
_entry.id   AF-A0A9E5R4P6-F1
#
_cell.length_a   1.000
_cell.length_b   1.000
_cell.length_c   1.000
_cell.angle_alpha   90.00
_cell.angle_beta   90.00
_cell.angle_gamma   90.00
#
_symmetry.space_group_name_H-M   'P 1'
#
loop_
_entity.id
_entity.type
_entity.pdbx_description
1 polymer ?
#
loop_
_entity_poly.entity_id
_entity_poly.type
_entity_poly.pdbx_seq_one_letter_code
_entity_poly.pdbx_strand_id
1 'polypeptide(L)'
;MSLQNVLAEIKRIKPFAEEDVNSGPVETLNARRGRKTQSIEQLKRLKREYQQNLMQNTVFIISTGSGRDEFTKTATEEFGLFSADPDAFYSDLAKRVPESLYKGKEGVSNIFEVLGRHLEDKMMELDINEYNQLIFKAEYAKQINSVEEFTQLIKSAINKQIGAEITGIQAITSLVDQAIEKNHADKITPVVLSTGDEAFALDLLRDLERLTTRVFLSVTGKSTKTLKSVDGALILKDASKENVEVALKEMRKNLKK
;
A
#
# COMPACT_ATOMS: atom_id res chain seq x y z
N MET A 1 9.40 15.53 -11.95
CA MET A 1 10.24 14.92 -13.01
C MET A 1 9.56 13.63 -13.49
N SER A 2 9.79 13.09 -14.68
CA SER A 2 9.13 11.82 -15.07
C SER A 2 9.71 10.63 -14.27
N LEU A 3 8.94 9.56 -14.06
CA LEU A 3 9.40 8.32 -13.39
C LEU A 3 10.75 7.83 -13.96
N GLN A 4 10.88 7.86 -15.29
CA GLN A 4 12.10 7.47 -16.00
C GLN A 4 13.32 8.30 -15.60
N ASN A 5 13.17 9.63 -15.47
CA ASN A 5 14.27 10.52 -15.12
C ASN A 5 14.69 10.33 -13.66
N VAL A 6 13.71 10.20 -12.75
CA VAL A 6 14.00 9.94 -11.33
C VAL A 6 14.70 8.59 -11.16
N LEU A 7 14.24 7.55 -11.86
CA LEU A 7 14.87 6.23 -11.83
C LEU A 7 16.31 6.25 -12.37
N ALA A 8 16.56 6.98 -13.47
CA ALA A 8 17.91 7.13 -14.01
C ALA A 8 18.85 7.80 -13.00
N GLU A 9 18.35 8.82 -12.30
CA GLU A 9 19.11 9.53 -11.26
C GLU A 9 19.37 8.65 -10.02
N ILE A 10 18.38 7.86 -9.58
CA ILE A 10 18.54 6.86 -8.51
C ILE A 10 19.68 5.90 -8.86
N LYS A 11 19.69 5.35 -10.08
CA LYS A 11 20.73 4.43 -10.55
C LYS A 11 22.10 5.09 -10.61
N ARG A 12 22.17 6.37 -11.01
CA ARG A 12 23.41 7.13 -11.06
C ARG A 12 24.03 7.33 -9.66
N ILE A 13 23.19 7.51 -8.64
CA ILE A 13 23.63 7.85 -7.28
C ILE A 13 23.87 6.62 -6.41
N LYS A 14 23.12 5.53 -6.65
CA LYS A 14 23.18 4.30 -5.85
C LYS A 14 24.62 3.78 -5.60
N PRO A 15 25.53 3.73 -6.58
CA PRO A 15 26.91 3.27 -6.34
C PRO A 15 27.69 4.13 -5.33
N PHE A 16 27.41 5.45 -5.27
CA PHE A 16 28.06 6.35 -4.31
C PHE A 16 27.45 6.23 -2.91
N ALA A 17 26.15 5.94 -2.82
CA ALA A 17 25.50 5.65 -1.54
C ALA A 17 25.99 4.32 -0.94
N GLU A 18 26.34 3.36 -1.80
CA GLU A 18 26.85 2.02 -1.44
C GLU A 18 28.39 1.96 -1.34
N GLU A 19 29.09 3.08 -1.60
CA GLU A 19 30.57 3.16 -1.60
C GLU A 19 31.14 2.61 -0.27
N ASP A 20 32.09 1.67 -0.37
CA ASP A 20 32.90 1.26 0.79
C ASP A 20 33.97 2.34 1.04
N VAL A 21 33.73 3.15 2.06
CA VAL A 21 34.62 4.27 2.41
C VAL A 21 35.98 3.80 2.94
N ASN A 22 36.08 2.54 3.38
CA ASN A 22 37.32 1.97 3.91
C ASN A 22 38.20 1.35 2.81
N SER A 23 37.64 1.03 1.65
CA SER A 23 38.40 0.57 0.49
C SER A 23 39.04 1.77 -0.23
N GLY A 24 40.21 2.24 0.23
CA GLY A 24 40.99 3.25 -0.49
C GLY A 24 41.96 4.05 0.39
N PRO A 25 42.75 4.96 -0.21
CA PRO A 25 43.76 5.75 0.50
C PRO A 25 43.14 6.59 1.64
N VAL A 26 43.87 6.73 2.76
CA VAL A 26 43.39 7.45 3.95
C VAL A 26 43.19 8.94 3.65
N GLU A 27 43.98 9.50 2.74
CA GLU A 27 43.96 10.91 2.32
C GLU A 27 42.62 11.32 1.72
N THR A 28 41.87 10.38 1.13
CA THR A 28 40.57 10.64 0.51
C THR A 28 39.39 10.12 1.34
N LEU A 29 39.63 9.57 2.54
CA LEU A 29 38.60 8.99 3.42
C LEU A 29 37.47 9.98 3.74
N ASN A 30 37.81 11.21 4.15
CA ASN A 30 36.82 12.23 4.50
C ASN A 30 35.99 12.65 3.29
N ALA A 31 36.61 12.74 2.11
CA ALA A 31 35.90 13.02 0.86
C ALA A 31 34.94 11.87 0.49
N ARG A 32 35.38 10.62 0.60
CA ARG A 32 34.52 9.43 0.37
C ARG A 32 33.32 9.42 1.34
N ARG A 33 33.57 9.66 2.63
CA ARG A 33 32.50 9.77 3.65
C ARG A 33 31.50 10.87 3.31
N GLY A 34 31.99 12.07 2.96
CA GLY A 34 31.14 13.19 2.56
C GLY A 34 30.27 12.85 1.35
N ARG A 35 30.85 12.28 0.29
CA ARG A 35 30.11 11.83 -0.89
C ARG A 35 29.06 10.77 -0.57
N LYS A 36 29.41 9.78 0.26
CA LYS A 36 28.47 8.74 0.69
C LYS A 36 27.29 9.33 1.45
N THR A 37 27.54 10.16 2.47
CA THR A 37 26.48 10.80 3.24
C THR A 37 25.57 11.67 2.36
N GLN A 38 26.16 12.48 1.48
CA GLN A 38 25.39 13.29 0.53
C GLN A 38 24.55 12.41 -0.42
N SER A 39 25.12 11.32 -0.91
CA SER A 39 24.43 10.39 -1.83
C SER A 39 23.30 9.65 -1.14
N ILE A 40 23.44 9.28 0.15
CA ILE A 40 22.38 8.68 0.96
C ILE A 40 21.19 9.63 1.09
N GLU A 41 21.44 10.89 1.45
CA GLU A 41 20.37 11.89 1.58
C GLU A 41 19.72 12.22 0.23
N GLN A 42 20.51 12.29 -0.84
CA GLN A 42 19.97 12.48 -2.18
C GLN A 42 19.14 11.28 -2.64
N LEU A 43 19.56 10.05 -2.33
CA LEU A 43 18.82 8.83 -2.64
C LEU A 43 17.47 8.80 -1.89
N LYS A 44 17.44 9.19 -0.61
CA LYS A 44 16.19 9.31 0.15
C LYS A 44 15.22 10.28 -0.52
N ARG A 45 15.69 11.47 -0.91
CA ARG A 45 14.88 12.47 -1.63
C ARG A 45 14.35 11.92 -2.95
N LEU A 46 15.19 11.25 -3.73
CA LEU A 46 14.79 10.69 -5.03
C LEU A 46 13.82 9.53 -4.88
N LYS A 47 13.96 8.68 -3.86
CA LYS A 47 12.98 7.62 -3.56
C LYS A 47 11.61 8.22 -3.21
N ARG A 48 11.57 9.30 -2.42
CA ARG A 48 10.32 10.04 -2.14
C ARG A 48 9.70 10.62 -3.41
N GLU A 49 10.51 11.27 -4.25
CA GLU A 49 10.03 11.79 -5.54
C GLU A 49 9.52 10.66 -6.45
N TYR A 50 10.21 9.52 -6.46
CA TYR A 50 9.80 8.33 -7.21
C TYR A 50 8.47 7.78 -6.69
N GLN A 51 8.30 7.67 -5.37
CA GLN A 51 7.05 7.25 -4.72
C GLN A 51 5.88 8.16 -5.10
N GLN A 52 6.07 9.47 -5.06
CA GLN A 52 5.03 10.45 -5.44
C GLN A 52 4.63 10.29 -6.91
N ASN A 53 5.61 10.15 -7.81
CA ASN A 53 5.32 9.91 -9.22
C ASN A 53 4.68 8.53 -9.46
N LEU A 54 5.06 7.52 -8.68
CA LEU A 54 4.47 6.18 -8.75
C LEU A 54 2.99 6.26 -8.38
N MET A 55 2.67 6.91 -7.24
CA MET A 55 1.31 7.15 -6.77
C MET A 55 0.43 7.85 -7.81
N GLN A 56 0.90 8.93 -8.42
CA GLN A 56 0.15 9.67 -9.44
C GLN A 56 -0.19 8.83 -10.68
N ASN A 57 0.63 7.83 -10.97
CA ASN A 57 0.47 6.96 -12.14
C ASN A 57 -0.19 5.62 -11.80
N THR A 58 -0.54 5.41 -10.53
CA THR A 58 -1.14 4.16 -10.06
C THR A 58 -2.55 3.96 -10.59
N VAL A 59 -2.84 2.70 -10.93
CA VAL A 59 -4.19 2.16 -11.13
C VAL A 59 -4.39 1.09 -10.07
N PHE A 60 -5.36 1.29 -9.18
CA PHE A 60 -5.68 0.30 -8.16
C PHE A 60 -6.68 -0.71 -8.70
N ILE A 61 -6.36 -2.00 -8.53
CA ILE A 61 -7.22 -3.12 -8.89
C ILE A 61 -7.53 -3.87 -7.59
N ILE A 62 -8.73 -3.68 -7.07
CA ILE A 62 -9.19 -4.37 -5.87
C ILE A 62 -9.67 -5.75 -6.30
N SER A 63 -8.97 -6.81 -5.86
CA SER A 63 -9.31 -8.20 -6.17
C SER A 63 -10.00 -8.84 -4.97
N THR A 64 -11.21 -9.37 -5.17
CA THR A 64 -11.99 -10.01 -4.11
C THR A 64 -12.75 -11.23 -4.62
N GLY A 65 -13.41 -11.95 -3.71
CA GLY A 65 -14.07 -13.24 -3.96
C GLY A 65 -13.15 -14.44 -3.69
N SER A 66 -13.68 -15.64 -3.96
CA SER A 66 -12.97 -16.91 -3.69
C SER A 66 -11.77 -17.15 -4.59
N GLY A 67 -11.74 -16.55 -5.79
CA GLY A 67 -10.64 -16.69 -6.76
C GLY A 67 -9.64 -15.54 -6.75
N ARG A 68 -9.69 -14.66 -5.73
CA ARG A 68 -8.85 -13.45 -5.67
C ARG A 68 -7.34 -13.72 -5.65
N ASP A 69 -6.93 -14.82 -4.99
CA ASP A 69 -5.51 -15.14 -4.81
C ASP A 69 -4.94 -15.69 -6.12
N GLU A 70 -5.70 -16.52 -6.83
CA GLU A 70 -5.38 -16.98 -8.18
C GLU A 70 -5.35 -15.81 -9.18
N PHE A 71 -6.31 -14.88 -9.10
CA PHE A 71 -6.29 -13.67 -9.93
C PHE A 71 -5.03 -12.85 -9.69
N THR A 72 -4.70 -12.61 -8.42
CA THR A 72 -3.51 -11.84 -8.03
C THR A 72 -2.25 -12.50 -8.54
N LYS A 73 -2.14 -13.82 -8.39
CA LYS A 73 -1.02 -14.62 -8.91
C LYS A 73 -0.90 -14.52 -10.44
N THR A 74 -1.98 -14.76 -11.17
CA THR A 74 -1.97 -14.68 -12.64
C THR A 74 -1.64 -13.25 -13.10
N ALA A 75 -2.20 -12.22 -12.44
CA ALA A 75 -1.89 -10.81 -12.74
C ALA A 75 -0.41 -10.47 -12.56
N THR A 76 0.23 -10.93 -11.48
CA THR A 76 1.64 -10.62 -11.21
C THR A 76 2.61 -11.46 -12.02
N GLU A 77 2.37 -12.77 -12.17
CA GLU A 77 3.28 -13.70 -12.85
C GLU A 77 3.20 -13.59 -14.38
N GLU A 78 1.98 -13.51 -14.95
CA GLU A 78 1.79 -13.53 -16.40
C GLU A 78 1.77 -12.15 -17.03
N PHE A 79 1.34 -11.13 -16.29
CA PHE A 79 1.16 -9.76 -16.79
C PHE A 79 2.06 -8.73 -16.12
N GLY A 80 2.89 -9.14 -15.15
CA GLY A 80 3.90 -8.28 -14.53
C GLY A 80 3.32 -7.19 -13.62
N LEU A 81 2.06 -7.31 -13.19
CA LEU A 81 1.47 -6.35 -12.26
C LEU A 81 2.18 -6.37 -10.90
N PHE A 82 2.09 -5.26 -10.18
CA PHE A 82 2.45 -5.23 -8.77
C PHE A 82 1.28 -5.71 -7.93
N SER A 83 1.57 -6.30 -6.76
CA SER A 83 0.56 -6.64 -5.77
C SER A 83 1.02 -6.19 -4.40
N ALA A 84 0.07 -5.75 -3.58
CA ALA A 84 0.31 -5.41 -2.20
C ALA A 84 -0.85 -5.93 -1.34
N ASP A 85 -0.53 -6.27 -0.10
CA ASP A 85 -1.53 -6.65 0.90
C ASP A 85 -2.13 -5.37 1.52
N PRO A 86 -3.43 -5.08 1.28
CA PRO A 86 -4.08 -3.92 1.87
C PRO A 86 -4.26 -4.03 3.39
N ASP A 87 -4.22 -5.24 3.97
CA ASP A 87 -4.31 -5.45 5.42
C ASP A 87 -2.95 -5.24 6.13
N ALA A 88 -1.85 -5.07 5.38
CA ALA A 88 -0.51 -4.85 5.92
C ALA A 88 -0.42 -3.60 6.79
N PHE A 89 -1.16 -2.54 6.45
CA PHE A 89 -1.20 -1.30 7.23
C PHE A 89 -1.72 -1.55 8.65
N TYR A 90 -2.87 -2.22 8.79
CA TYR A 90 -3.47 -2.50 10.09
C TYR A 90 -2.63 -3.49 10.89
N SER A 91 -2.08 -4.49 10.20
CA SER A 91 -1.21 -5.49 10.81
C SER A 91 0.08 -4.88 11.36
N ASP A 92 0.67 -3.91 10.66
CA ASP A 92 1.84 -3.15 11.13
C ASP A 92 1.51 -2.33 12.38
N LEU A 93 0.38 -1.61 12.39
CA LEU A 93 -0.05 -0.85 13.56
C LEU A 93 -0.35 -1.75 14.77
N ALA A 94 -1.05 -2.87 14.55
CA ALA A 94 -1.37 -3.83 15.60
C ALA A 94 -0.10 -4.38 16.26
N LYS A 95 0.95 -4.69 15.47
CA LYS A 95 2.24 -5.21 15.96
C LYS A 95 3.01 -4.21 16.82
N ARG A 96 2.80 -2.91 16.65
CA ARG A 96 3.46 -1.86 17.47
C ARG A 96 2.90 -1.79 18.89
N VAL A 97 1.69 -2.31 19.12
CA VAL A 97 1.03 -2.29 20.43
C VAL A 97 1.26 -3.64 21.14
N PRO A 98 1.87 -3.64 22.34
CA PRO A 98 2.04 -4.88 23.12
C PRO A 98 0.72 -5.56 23.48
N GLU A 99 0.63 -6.89 23.33
CA GLU A 99 -0.56 -7.70 23.67
C GLU A 99 -1.05 -7.47 25.10
N SER A 100 -0.13 -7.26 26.04
CA SER A 100 -0.44 -7.01 27.46
C SER A 100 -1.28 -5.75 27.70
N LEU A 101 -1.38 -4.86 26.71
CA LEU A 101 -2.20 -3.66 26.80
C LEU A 101 -3.67 -3.93 26.52
N TYR A 102 -4.02 -4.84 25.60
CA TYR A 102 -5.41 -5.09 25.17
C TYR A 102 -5.98 -6.46 25.56
N LYS A 103 -5.14 -7.49 25.66
CA LYS A 103 -5.61 -8.87 25.78
C LYS A 103 -6.32 -9.10 27.11
N GLY A 104 -7.59 -9.52 27.04
CA GLY A 104 -8.43 -9.84 28.20
C GLY A 104 -8.90 -8.62 29.01
N LYS A 105 -8.69 -7.39 28.53
CA LYS A 105 -9.11 -6.17 29.22
C LYS A 105 -10.41 -5.62 28.66
N GLU A 106 -11.28 -5.13 29.54
CA GLU A 106 -12.44 -4.31 29.20
C GLU A 106 -12.03 -2.82 29.21
N GLY A 107 -12.56 -2.03 28.28
CA GLY A 107 -12.26 -0.59 28.19
C GLY A 107 -10.93 -0.28 27.51
N VAL A 108 -10.90 -0.41 26.17
CA VAL A 108 -9.73 -0.12 25.33
C VAL A 108 -9.48 1.37 25.07
N SER A 109 -10.07 2.29 25.85
CA SER A 109 -9.92 3.74 25.65
C SER A 109 -8.45 4.19 25.68
N ASN A 110 -7.70 3.71 26.67
CA ASN A 110 -6.29 4.08 26.84
C ASN A 110 -5.41 3.53 25.71
N ILE A 111 -5.88 2.49 25.01
CA ILE A 111 -5.17 1.89 23.88
C ILE A 111 -5.31 2.75 22.64
N PHE A 112 -6.42 3.48 22.49
CA PHE A 112 -6.60 4.41 21.39
C PHE A 112 -5.62 5.59 21.47
N GLU A 113 -5.21 6.02 22.66
CA GLU A 113 -4.15 7.02 22.81
C GLU A 113 -2.78 6.48 22.34
N VAL A 114 -2.43 5.26 22.75
CA VAL A 114 -1.18 4.59 22.34
C VAL A 114 -1.19 4.34 20.82
N LEU A 115 -2.29 3.83 20.30
CA LEU A 115 -2.52 3.61 18.88
C LEU A 115 -2.46 4.93 18.10
N GLY A 116 -3.00 6.02 18.64
CA GLY A 116 -2.93 7.35 18.04
C GLY A 116 -1.49 7.83 17.83
N ARG A 117 -0.59 7.56 18.78
CA ARG A 117 0.85 7.88 18.64
C ARG A 117 1.53 7.02 17.57
N HIS A 118 1.28 5.71 17.59
CA HIS A 118 1.83 4.82 16.56
C HIS A 118 1.27 5.11 15.17
N LEU A 119 0.02 5.57 15.10
CA LEU A 119 -0.60 6.05 13.88
C LEU A 119 0.08 7.33 13.39
N GLU A 120 0.41 8.27 14.28
CA GLU A 120 1.16 9.48 13.94
C GLU A 120 2.54 9.16 13.36
N ASP A 121 3.31 8.31 14.04
CA ASP A 121 4.60 7.81 13.52
C ASP A 121 4.40 7.18 12.13
N LYS A 122 3.32 6.40 11.97
CA LYS A 122 3.02 5.72 10.71
C LYS A 122 2.63 6.69 9.60
N MET A 123 1.88 7.74 9.90
CA MET A 123 1.50 8.77 8.93
C MET A 123 2.74 9.55 8.48
N MET A 124 3.66 9.86 9.40
CA MET A 124 4.96 10.46 9.07
C MET A 124 5.81 9.55 8.18
N GLU A 125 5.85 8.23 8.45
CA GLU A 125 6.54 7.25 7.58
C GLU A 125 5.97 7.24 6.15
N LEU A 126 4.66 7.52 6.01
CA LEU A 126 3.97 7.60 4.73
C LEU A 126 4.01 8.98 4.08
N ASP A 127 4.74 9.94 4.69
CA ASP A 127 4.77 11.36 4.32
C ASP A 127 3.35 12.00 4.24
N ILE A 128 2.43 11.57 5.11
CA ILE A 128 1.07 12.11 5.27
C ILE A 128 1.07 13.11 6.44
N ASN A 129 0.82 14.39 6.14
CA ASN A 129 0.87 15.46 7.14
C ASN A 129 -0.50 15.83 7.72
N GLU A 130 -1.59 15.46 7.03
CA GLU A 130 -2.95 15.83 7.39
C GLU A 130 -3.83 14.59 7.36
N TYR A 131 -4.41 14.26 8.52
CA TYR A 131 -5.37 13.17 8.68
C TYR A 131 -6.21 13.43 9.94
N ASN A 132 -7.37 12.78 10.01
CA ASN A 132 -8.22 12.89 11.19
C ASN A 132 -7.58 12.17 12.38
N GLN A 133 -7.58 12.82 13.55
CA GLN A 133 -7.14 12.17 14.77
C GLN A 133 -8.04 10.95 15.08
N LEU A 134 -7.41 9.86 15.50
CA LEU A 134 -8.14 8.68 15.93
C LEU A 134 -8.76 8.93 17.31
N ILE A 135 -10.09 8.96 17.37
CA ILE A 135 -10.83 9.20 18.62
C ILE A 135 -11.53 7.91 19.06
N PHE A 136 -11.47 7.61 20.35
CA PHE A 136 -12.22 6.53 20.94
C PHE A 136 -13.73 6.83 20.92
N LYS A 137 -14.54 5.84 20.53
CA LYS A 137 -16.00 5.90 20.56
C LYS A 137 -16.51 4.68 21.34
N ALA A 138 -17.65 4.83 22.02
CA ALA A 138 -18.23 3.76 22.84
C ALA A 138 -18.50 2.46 22.04
N GLU A 139 -18.78 2.57 20.73
CA GLU A 139 -18.94 1.42 19.83
C GLU A 139 -17.69 0.54 19.69
N TYR A 140 -16.51 1.07 20.03
CA TYR A 140 -15.24 0.33 20.03
C TYR A 140 -14.95 -0.36 21.36
N ALA A 141 -15.81 -0.16 22.38
CA ALA A 141 -15.68 -0.81 23.68
C ALA A 141 -16.08 -2.29 23.55
N LYS A 142 -15.10 -3.14 23.24
CA LYS A 142 -15.26 -4.60 23.23
C LYS A 142 -14.10 -5.26 23.95
N GLN A 143 -14.34 -6.42 24.53
CA GLN A 143 -13.28 -7.27 25.04
C GLN A 143 -12.46 -7.81 23.86
N ILE A 144 -11.13 -7.76 23.98
CA ILE A 144 -10.21 -8.20 22.94
C ILE A 144 -9.40 -9.37 23.46
N ASN A 145 -9.52 -10.51 22.80
CA ASN A 145 -8.91 -11.76 23.23
C ASN A 145 -7.74 -12.18 22.33
N SER A 146 -7.63 -11.62 21.13
CA SER A 146 -6.58 -11.96 20.17
C SER A 146 -6.04 -10.75 19.41
N VAL A 147 -4.89 -10.94 18.76
CA VAL A 147 -4.28 -9.93 17.87
C VAL A 147 -5.21 -9.68 16.68
N GLU A 148 -5.85 -10.70 16.14
CA GLU A 148 -6.77 -10.60 15.00
C GLU A 148 -7.99 -9.74 15.36
N GLU A 149 -8.59 -9.95 16.54
CA GLU A 149 -9.71 -9.12 17.01
C GLU A 149 -9.31 -7.65 17.21
N PHE A 150 -8.06 -7.43 17.64
CA PHE A 150 -7.47 -6.10 17.78
C PHE A 150 -7.23 -5.46 16.42
N THR A 151 -6.63 -6.16 15.46
CA THR A 151 -6.41 -5.70 14.09
C THR A 151 -7.73 -5.33 13.42
N GLN A 152 -8.78 -6.16 13.61
CA GLN A 152 -10.12 -5.85 13.09
C GLN A 152 -10.73 -4.61 13.75
N LEU A 153 -10.47 -4.38 15.05
CA LEU A 153 -10.89 -3.14 15.71
C LEU A 153 -10.18 -1.92 15.12
N ILE A 154 -8.86 -2.00 14.96
CA ILE A 154 -8.03 -0.94 14.36
C ILE A 154 -8.55 -0.62 12.97
N LYS A 155 -8.72 -1.66 12.13
CA LYS A 155 -9.24 -1.55 10.77
C LYS A 155 -10.59 -0.84 10.72
N SER A 156 -11.55 -1.27 11.53
CA SER A 156 -12.87 -0.64 11.60
C SER A 156 -12.79 0.83 12.04
N ALA A 157 -12.02 1.12 13.09
CA ALA A 157 -11.92 2.47 13.64
C ALA A 157 -11.23 3.45 12.68
N ILE A 158 -10.19 2.98 11.99
CA ILE A 158 -9.44 3.76 11.01
C ILE A 158 -10.24 3.99 9.74
N ASN A 159 -10.84 2.95 9.15
CA ASN A 159 -11.68 3.11 7.95
C ASN A 159 -12.84 4.07 8.19
N LYS A 160 -13.43 4.06 9.38
CA LYS A 160 -14.56 4.92 9.72
C LYS A 160 -14.17 6.38 9.95
N GLN A 161 -13.00 6.65 10.52
CA GLN A 161 -12.61 8.00 10.96
C GLN A 161 -11.64 8.69 10.01
N ILE A 162 -10.77 7.93 9.37
CA ILE A 162 -9.69 8.41 8.51
C ILE A 162 -10.01 8.04 7.07
N GLY A 163 -10.38 6.78 6.86
CA GLY A 163 -10.72 6.22 5.56
C GLY A 163 -9.69 5.20 5.07
N ALA A 164 -10.13 4.30 4.18
CA ALA A 164 -9.31 3.19 3.70
C ALA A 164 -8.25 3.62 2.66
N GLU A 165 -8.27 4.88 2.19
CA GLU A 165 -7.32 5.40 1.20
C GLU A 165 -5.86 5.26 1.64
N ILE A 166 -5.59 5.35 2.93
CA ILE A 166 -4.25 5.24 3.52
C ILE A 166 -3.58 3.90 3.21
N THR A 167 -4.36 2.83 3.00
CA THR A 167 -3.79 1.53 2.64
C THR A 167 -3.28 1.52 1.20
N GLY A 168 -3.89 2.33 0.33
CA GLY A 168 -3.36 2.57 -1.02
C GLY A 168 -2.02 3.30 -0.97
N ILE A 169 -1.87 4.27 -0.06
CA ILE A 169 -0.60 4.97 0.18
C ILE A 169 0.45 3.99 0.69
N GLN A 170 0.14 3.23 1.74
CA GLN A 170 1.01 2.19 2.28
C GLN A 170 1.41 1.15 1.21
N ALA A 171 0.47 0.73 0.36
CA ALA A 171 0.76 -0.21 -0.72
C ALA A 171 1.84 0.34 -1.66
N ILE A 172 1.69 1.58 -2.14
CA ILE A 172 2.69 2.20 -3.02
C ILE A 172 4.03 2.38 -2.31
N THR A 173 4.05 2.84 -1.07
CA THR A 173 5.29 2.97 -0.28
C THR A 173 6.03 1.63 -0.18
N SER A 174 5.31 0.54 0.06
CA SER A 174 5.90 -0.81 0.14
C SER A 174 6.45 -1.34 -1.19
N LEU A 175 5.96 -0.80 -2.31
CA LEU A 175 6.34 -1.23 -3.66
C LEU A 175 7.49 -0.41 -4.26
N VAL A 176 7.90 0.70 -3.65
CA VAL A 176 8.93 1.61 -4.20
C VAL A 176 10.21 0.86 -4.55
N ASP A 177 10.76 0.10 -3.60
CA ASP A 177 12.03 -0.60 -3.79
C ASP A 177 11.90 -1.69 -4.86
N GLN A 178 10.82 -2.48 -4.83
CA GLN A 178 10.55 -3.50 -5.84
C GLN A 178 10.39 -2.87 -7.24
N ALA A 179 9.73 -1.72 -7.35
CA ALA A 179 9.54 -1.03 -8.62
C ALA A 179 10.86 -0.48 -9.18
N ILE A 180 11.73 0.05 -8.32
CA ILE A 180 13.08 0.50 -8.69
C ILE A 180 13.92 -0.69 -9.19
N GLU A 181 13.90 -1.82 -8.48
CA GLU A 181 14.63 -3.04 -8.85
C GLU A 181 14.14 -3.62 -10.19
N LYS A 182 12.83 -3.61 -10.42
CA LYS A 182 12.22 -3.99 -11.70
C LYS A 182 12.44 -2.99 -12.83
N ASN A 183 13.10 -1.85 -12.56
CA ASN A 183 13.31 -0.77 -13.52
C ASN A 183 12.00 -0.19 -14.08
N HIS A 184 10.95 -0.18 -13.28
CA HIS A 184 9.64 0.30 -13.70
C HIS A 184 9.69 1.80 -14.01
N ALA A 185 9.33 2.18 -15.22
CA ALA A 185 9.31 3.58 -15.64
C ALA A 185 8.08 3.93 -16.48
N ASP A 186 7.10 3.01 -16.53
CA ASP A 186 5.91 3.18 -17.34
C ASP A 186 4.99 4.26 -16.76
N LYS A 187 4.20 4.87 -17.65
CA LYS A 187 3.24 5.92 -17.29
C LYS A 187 2.04 5.42 -16.47
N ILE A 188 1.87 4.11 -16.38
CA ILE A 188 0.76 3.48 -15.66
C ILE A 188 1.34 2.37 -14.81
N THR A 189 1.00 2.38 -13.53
CA THR A 189 1.42 1.38 -12.56
C THR A 189 0.20 0.63 -12.03
N PRO A 190 -0.19 -0.49 -12.65
CA PRO A 190 -1.28 -1.31 -12.12
C PRO A 190 -0.84 -2.05 -10.86
N VAL A 191 -1.62 -1.88 -9.78
CA VAL A 191 -1.37 -2.47 -8.46
C VAL A 191 -2.62 -3.24 -8.02
N VAL A 192 -2.45 -4.53 -7.76
CA VAL A 192 -3.51 -5.40 -7.24
C VAL A 192 -3.52 -5.35 -5.72
N LEU A 193 -4.68 -5.00 -5.14
CA LEU A 193 -4.96 -5.09 -3.71
C LEU A 193 -5.92 -6.26 -3.48
N SER A 194 -5.41 -7.39 -2.98
CA SER A 194 -6.23 -8.59 -2.75
C SER A 194 -6.81 -8.59 -1.35
N THR A 195 -8.13 -8.72 -1.21
CA THR A 195 -8.76 -8.93 0.10
C THR A 195 -9.95 -9.89 0.05
N GLY A 196 -10.03 -10.76 1.06
CA GLY A 196 -11.17 -11.67 1.25
C GLY A 196 -12.35 -11.04 1.99
N ASP A 197 -12.14 -9.85 2.55
CA ASP A 197 -13.16 -9.09 3.27
C ASP A 197 -13.92 -8.22 2.27
N GLU A 198 -15.13 -8.66 1.91
CA GLU A 198 -15.95 -7.98 0.90
C GLU A 198 -16.38 -6.57 1.34
N ALA A 199 -16.62 -6.36 2.64
CA ALA A 199 -16.97 -5.03 3.16
C ALA A 199 -15.77 -4.10 3.03
N PHE A 200 -14.57 -4.59 3.34
CA PHE A 200 -13.35 -3.83 3.14
C PHE A 200 -13.05 -3.56 1.66
N ALA A 201 -13.32 -4.50 0.75
CA ALA A 201 -13.18 -4.26 -0.68
C ALA A 201 -14.05 -3.08 -1.15
N LEU A 202 -15.26 -2.93 -0.60
CA LEU A 202 -16.14 -1.79 -0.88
C LEU A 202 -15.64 -0.49 -0.25
N ASP A 203 -15.14 -0.53 0.98
CA ASP A 203 -14.49 0.64 1.61
C ASP A 203 -13.28 1.11 0.79
N LEU A 204 -12.43 0.17 0.34
CA LEU A 204 -11.29 0.47 -0.54
C LEU A 204 -11.76 1.10 -1.85
N LEU A 205 -12.80 0.57 -2.50
CA LEU A 205 -13.30 1.10 -3.75
C LEU A 205 -13.77 2.56 -3.57
N ARG A 206 -14.57 2.81 -2.54
CA ARG A 206 -15.10 4.14 -2.22
C ARG A 206 -14.00 5.15 -1.87
N ASP A 207 -13.06 4.73 -1.03
CA ASP A 207 -12.12 5.67 -0.41
C ASP A 207 -10.88 5.90 -1.29
N LEU A 208 -10.40 4.89 -2.03
CA LEU A 208 -9.28 5.07 -2.98
C LEU A 208 -9.61 6.01 -4.14
N GLU A 209 -10.90 6.16 -4.49
CA GLU A 209 -11.35 7.15 -5.48
C GLU A 209 -11.01 8.59 -5.07
N ARG A 210 -10.80 8.86 -3.78
CA ARG A 210 -10.33 10.16 -3.28
C ARG A 210 -8.87 10.44 -3.64
N LEU A 211 -8.07 9.39 -3.86
CA LEU A 211 -6.66 9.51 -4.27
C LEU A 211 -6.51 9.55 -5.79
N THR A 212 -7.30 8.74 -6.50
CA THR A 212 -7.21 8.61 -7.96
C THR A 212 -8.53 8.12 -8.52
N THR A 213 -8.91 8.60 -9.70
CA THR A 213 -10.09 8.10 -10.43
C THR A 213 -9.87 6.73 -11.07
N ARG A 214 -8.68 6.16 -10.93
CA ARG A 214 -8.24 4.92 -11.59
C ARG A 214 -8.33 3.72 -10.65
N VAL A 215 -9.54 3.46 -10.14
CA VAL A 215 -9.82 2.34 -9.23
C VAL A 215 -10.78 1.38 -9.93
N PHE A 216 -10.45 0.09 -9.90
CA PHE A 216 -11.28 -0.97 -10.47
C PHE A 216 -11.54 -2.05 -9.44
N LEU A 217 -12.76 -2.58 -9.43
CA LEU A 217 -13.14 -3.74 -8.63
C LEU A 217 -13.18 -4.99 -9.54
N SER A 218 -12.41 -6.01 -9.18
CA SER A 218 -12.40 -7.33 -9.80
C SER A 218 -12.96 -8.36 -8.82
N VAL A 219 -14.07 -8.98 -9.19
CA VAL A 219 -14.78 -9.98 -8.38
C VAL A 219 -14.59 -11.34 -9.03
N THR A 220 -13.70 -12.15 -8.47
CA THR A 220 -13.31 -13.44 -9.06
C THR A 220 -13.90 -14.62 -8.28
N GLY A 221 -14.64 -15.48 -8.97
CA GLY A 221 -15.23 -16.70 -8.41
C GLY A 221 -16.52 -16.44 -7.61
N LYS A 222 -16.64 -17.08 -6.44
CA LYS A 222 -17.80 -16.93 -5.55
C LYS A 222 -17.68 -15.65 -4.72
N SER A 223 -18.77 -14.90 -4.63
CA SER A 223 -18.90 -13.66 -3.86
C SER A 223 -20.38 -13.34 -3.60
N THR A 224 -20.66 -12.39 -2.71
CA THR A 224 -22.03 -11.94 -2.45
C THR A 224 -22.64 -11.20 -3.64
N LYS A 225 -23.97 -11.10 -3.63
CA LYS A 225 -24.72 -10.33 -4.65
C LYS A 225 -24.36 -8.85 -4.62
N THR A 226 -24.06 -8.30 -3.44
CA THR A 226 -23.71 -6.89 -3.24
C THR A 226 -22.50 -6.49 -4.08
N LEU A 227 -21.42 -7.27 -4.02
CA LEU A 227 -20.23 -7.02 -4.83
C LEU A 227 -20.51 -7.14 -6.34
N LYS A 228 -21.32 -8.12 -6.74
CA LYS A 228 -21.67 -8.34 -8.15
C LYS A 228 -22.60 -7.26 -8.72
N SER A 229 -23.27 -6.50 -7.87
CA SER A 229 -24.15 -5.39 -8.27
C SER A 229 -23.44 -4.03 -8.30
N VAL A 230 -22.18 -3.96 -7.91
CA VAL A 230 -21.41 -2.72 -7.98
C VAL A 230 -21.24 -2.32 -9.45
N ASP A 231 -21.62 -1.09 -9.78
CA ASP A 231 -21.49 -0.58 -11.14
C ASP A 231 -20.03 -0.52 -11.56
N GLY A 232 -19.73 -0.92 -12.79
CA GLY A 232 -18.36 -1.02 -13.30
C GLY A 232 -17.49 -2.14 -12.71
N ALA A 233 -18.01 -2.99 -11.81
CA ALA A 233 -17.27 -4.14 -11.31
C ALA A 233 -17.07 -5.21 -12.38
N LEU A 234 -15.85 -5.72 -12.49
CA LEU A 234 -15.48 -6.78 -13.43
C LEU A 234 -15.68 -8.13 -12.77
N ILE A 235 -16.63 -8.91 -13.29
CA ILE A 235 -17.01 -10.21 -12.72
C ILE A 235 -16.34 -11.32 -13.52
N LEU A 236 -15.41 -12.03 -12.88
CA LEU A 236 -14.69 -13.16 -13.47
C LEU A 236 -15.18 -14.46 -12.85
N LYS A 237 -15.45 -15.46 -13.70
CA LYS A 237 -15.83 -16.80 -13.22
C LYS A 237 -14.66 -17.54 -12.58
N ASP A 238 -13.48 -17.42 -13.18
CA ASP A 238 -12.21 -17.99 -12.74
C ASP A 238 -11.05 -17.02 -13.03
N ALA A 239 -9.86 -17.36 -12.53
CA ALA A 239 -8.64 -16.60 -12.71
C ALA A 239 -7.76 -17.13 -13.87
N SER A 240 -8.38 -17.72 -14.91
CA SER A 240 -7.63 -18.13 -16.10
C SER A 240 -6.94 -16.95 -16.77
N LYS A 241 -5.79 -17.19 -17.40
CA LYS A 241 -4.99 -16.18 -18.09
C LYS A 241 -5.83 -15.34 -19.06
N GLU A 242 -6.70 -16.01 -19.81
CA GLU A 242 -7.61 -15.38 -20.78
C GLU A 242 -8.58 -14.41 -20.12
N ASN A 243 -9.25 -14.84 -19.03
CA ASN A 243 -10.20 -14.00 -18.31
C ASN A 243 -9.52 -12.80 -17.65
N VAL A 244 -8.33 -13.00 -17.06
CA VAL A 244 -7.52 -11.90 -16.50
C VAL A 244 -7.09 -10.93 -17.60
N GLU A 245 -6.64 -11.42 -18.75
CA GLU A 245 -6.26 -10.56 -19.88
C GLU A 245 -7.43 -9.70 -20.37
N VAL A 246 -8.62 -10.29 -20.50
CA VAL A 246 -9.84 -9.58 -20.91
C VAL A 246 -10.19 -8.48 -19.90
N ALA A 247 -10.16 -8.79 -18.60
CA ALA A 247 -10.41 -7.81 -17.54
C ALA A 247 -9.40 -6.64 -17.60
N LEU A 248 -8.11 -6.93 -17.71
CA LEU A 248 -7.07 -5.91 -17.82
C LEU A 248 -7.22 -5.05 -19.09
N LYS A 249 -7.61 -5.66 -20.22
CA LYS A 249 -7.91 -4.91 -21.46
C LYS A 249 -9.11 -3.98 -21.29
N GLU A 250 -10.14 -4.40 -20.57
CA GLU A 250 -11.33 -3.58 -20.29
C GLU A 250 -10.99 -2.39 -19.40
N MET A 251 -10.27 -2.62 -18.28
CA MET A 251 -9.75 -1.55 -17.43
C MET A 251 -8.94 -0.53 -18.26
N ARG A 252 -8.05 -1.02 -19.13
CA ARG A 252 -7.22 -0.16 -20.00
C ARG A 252 -8.04 0.68 -20.98
N LYS A 253 -9.19 0.19 -21.46
CA LYS A 253 -10.09 0.99 -22.31
C LYS A 253 -10.75 2.12 -21.53
N ASN A 254 -11.14 1.86 -20.28
CA ASN A 254 -11.76 2.86 -19.42
C ASN A 254 -10.78 3.96 -19.00
N LEU A 255 -9.48 3.66 -18.88
CA LEU A 255 -8.44 4.66 -18.61
C LEU A 255 -8.14 5.63 -19.77
N LYS A 256 -8.65 5.36 -20.99
CA LYS A 256 -8.46 6.21 -22.17
C LYS A 256 -9.63 7.17 -22.43
N LYS A 257 -10.72 7.03 -21.68
CA LYS A 257 -11.86 7.95 -21.71
C LYS A 257 -11.60 9.09 -20.73
#